data_AF-A0A3D4QFN8-F1
#
_entry.id   AF-A0A3D4QFN8-F1
#
_cell.length_a   1.000
_cell.length_b   1.000
_cell.length_c   1.000
_cell.angle_alpha   90.00
_cell.angle_beta   90.00
_cell.angle_gamma   90.00
#
_symmetry.space_group_name_H-M   'P 1'
#
loop_
_entity.id
_entity.type
_entity.pdbx_description
1 polymer ?
#
loop_
_entity_poly.entity_id
_entity_poly.type
_entity_poly.pdbx_seq_one_letter_code
_entity_poly.pdbx_strand_id
1 'polypeptide(L)'
;MEQESPAEFTRRAVLTGMVLGAALTPCNVYSGLKIGWSFNMSIAAGLLAVGAWRLAERSLGTAPLGLKENNINQTAASASASIVSGGLVAPIPALTLLTGQTLQWPVLAFWVFCVSILGVVVAAGLRR
;
A
#
# COMPACT_ATOMS: atom_id res chain seq x y z
N MET A 1 18.12 -9.61 -29.49
CA MET A 1 18.67 -8.35 -28.94
C MET A 1 18.32 -8.33 -27.47
N GLU A 2 19.20 -8.89 -26.65
CA GLU A 2 19.16 -8.81 -25.19
C GLU A 2 19.32 -7.32 -24.83
N GLN A 3 18.22 -6.61 -24.58
CA GLN A 3 18.31 -5.24 -24.09
C GLN A 3 18.56 -5.30 -22.59
N GLU A 4 19.80 -5.02 -22.21
CA GLU A 4 20.27 -4.71 -20.85
C GLU A 4 19.16 -4.26 -19.92
N SER A 5 18.84 -5.12 -18.95
CA SER A 5 17.83 -4.90 -17.91
C SER A 5 18.28 -3.77 -16.97
N PRO A 6 17.73 -2.55 -17.08
CA PRO A 6 18.11 -1.47 -16.18
C PRO A 6 17.31 -1.69 -14.90
N ALA A 7 18.00 -2.18 -13.87
CA ALA A 7 17.57 -2.35 -12.46
C ALA A 7 16.03 -2.33 -12.26
N GLU A 8 15.36 -3.44 -12.56
CA GLU A 8 13.90 -3.52 -12.39
C GLU A 8 13.50 -3.37 -10.92
N PHE A 9 14.37 -3.68 -9.96
CA PHE A 9 14.09 -3.66 -8.52
C PHE A 9 15.00 -2.69 -7.74
N THR A 10 14.68 -1.40 -7.78
CA THR A 10 15.43 -0.40 -6.98
C THR A 10 14.86 -0.26 -5.59
N ARG A 11 15.72 -0.30 -4.56
CA ARG A 11 15.33 -0.06 -3.15
C ARG A 11 14.53 1.25 -2.97
N ARG A 12 14.88 2.30 -3.72
CA ARG A 12 14.16 3.59 -3.69
C ARG A 12 12.70 3.47 -4.11
N ALA A 13 12.39 2.64 -5.11
CA ALA A 13 11.04 2.46 -5.63
C ALA A 13 10.15 1.76 -4.60
N VAL A 14 10.69 0.71 -3.96
CA VAL A 14 10.01 -0.02 -2.90
C VAL A 14 9.77 0.88 -1.69
N LEU A 15 10.79 1.60 -1.23
CA LEU A 15 10.67 2.53 -0.10
C LEU A 15 9.64 3.64 -0.37
N THR A 16 9.68 4.24 -1.57
CA THR A 16 8.69 5.25 -1.97
C THR A 16 7.29 4.66 -1.94
N GLY A 17 7.11 3.43 -2.46
CA GLY A 17 5.83 2.75 -2.49
C GLY A 17 5.31 2.39 -1.09
N MET A 18 6.19 1.99 -0.18
CA MET A 18 5.85 1.73 1.23
C MET A 18 5.42 3.01 1.95
N VAL A 19 6.14 4.12 1.76
CA VAL A 19 5.82 5.41 2.41
C VAL A 19 4.50 5.97 1.87
N LEU A 20 4.34 6.00 0.55
CA LEU A 20 3.09 6.45 -0.07
C LEU A 20 1.93 5.52 0.28
N GLY A 21 2.18 4.20 0.27
CA GLY A 21 1.21 3.20 0.69
C GLY A 21 0.74 3.41 2.13
N ALA A 22 1.67 3.63 3.07
CA ALA A 22 1.36 3.93 4.46
C ALA A 22 0.53 5.21 4.60
N ALA A 23 0.81 6.24 3.81
CA ALA A 23 0.05 7.50 3.82
C ALA A 23 -1.35 7.36 3.19
N LEU A 24 -1.48 6.56 2.12
CA LEU A 24 -2.74 6.38 1.38
C LEU A 24 -3.66 5.34 2.02
N THR A 25 -3.12 4.43 2.84
CA THR A 25 -3.89 3.37 3.50
C THR A 25 -4.99 3.91 4.43
N PRO A 26 -4.74 4.88 5.33
CA PRO A 26 -5.79 5.52 6.13
C PRO A 26 -6.91 6.15 5.30
N CYS A 27 -6.55 6.77 4.16
CA CYS A 27 -7.54 7.33 3.24
C CYS A 27 -8.46 6.24 2.69
N ASN A 28 -7.88 5.10 2.29
CA ASN A 28 -8.65 3.97 1.78
C ASN A 28 -9.53 3.32 2.86
N VAL A 29 -9.04 3.24 4.10
CA VAL A 29 -9.82 2.77 5.27
C VAL A 29 -11.06 3.64 5.46
N TYR A 30 -10.87 4.96 5.50
CA TYR A 30 -11.95 5.89 5.73
C TYR A 30 -13.00 5.83 4.62
N SER A 31 -12.58 5.78 3.36
CA SER A 31 -13.49 5.59 2.23
C SER A 31 -14.23 4.26 2.32
N GLY A 32 -13.56 3.17 2.65
CA GLY A 32 -14.18 1.87 2.85
C GLY A 32 -15.22 1.86 3.97
N LEU A 33 -14.93 2.52 5.09
CA LEU A 33 -15.84 2.63 6.24
C LEU A 33 -17.07 3.50 5.97
N LYS A 34 -16.87 4.62 5.26
CA LYS A 34 -17.90 5.66 5.12
C LYS A 34 -18.74 5.50 3.85
N ILE A 35 -18.12 5.03 2.77
CA ILE A 35 -18.73 4.94 1.42
C ILE A 35 -19.05 3.48 1.08
N GLY A 36 -18.35 2.51 1.68
CA GLY A 36 -18.56 1.08 1.42
C GLY A 36 -17.80 0.54 0.21
N TRP A 37 -16.96 1.35 -0.45
CA TRP A 37 -16.11 0.92 -1.55
C TRP A 37 -14.69 1.50 -1.42
N SER A 38 -13.72 0.76 -1.96
CA SER A 38 -12.29 1.07 -1.93
C SER A 38 -11.82 1.61 -3.27
N PHE A 39 -10.87 2.55 -3.25
CA PHE A 39 -10.33 3.18 -4.45
C PHE A 39 -9.04 2.50 -4.92
N ASN A 40 -8.79 2.56 -6.23
CA ASN A 40 -7.50 2.13 -6.79
C ASN A 40 -6.41 3.14 -6.41
N MET A 41 -5.72 2.88 -5.29
CA MET A 41 -4.64 3.74 -4.80
C MET A 41 -3.35 3.64 -5.61
N SER A 42 -3.25 2.70 -6.56
CA SER A 42 -2.07 2.51 -7.42
C SER A 42 -1.81 3.73 -8.30
N ILE A 43 -2.84 4.28 -8.94
CA ILE A 43 -2.70 5.45 -9.82
C ILE A 43 -2.26 6.69 -9.01
N ALA A 44 -2.90 6.93 -7.87
CA ALA A 44 -2.56 8.03 -6.98
C ALA A 44 -1.11 7.93 -6.49
N ALA A 45 -0.70 6.74 -6.02
CA ALA A 45 0.68 6.49 -5.60
C ALA A 45 1.70 6.70 -6.73
N GLY A 46 1.36 6.29 -7.96
CA GLY A 46 2.21 6.50 -9.12
C GLY A 46 2.41 7.97 -9.47
N LEU A 47 1.34 8.76 -9.47
CA LEU A 47 1.39 10.20 -9.74
C LEU A 47 2.15 10.96 -8.64
N LEU A 48 1.88 10.64 -7.38
CA LEU A 48 2.56 11.24 -6.23
C LEU A 48 4.06 10.91 -6.24
N ALA A 49 4.44 9.68 -6.59
CA ALA A 49 5.84 9.30 -6.71
C ALA A 49 6.56 10.08 -7.82
N VAL A 50 6.01 10.15 -9.04
CA VAL A 50 6.64 10.97 -10.10
C VAL A 50 6.73 12.43 -9.69
N GLY A 51 5.68 12.99 -9.10
CA GLY A 51 5.66 14.38 -8.64
C GLY A 51 6.75 14.65 -7.59
N ALA A 52 6.86 13.79 -6.59
CA ALA A 52 7.85 13.90 -5.52
C ALA A 52 9.29 13.80 -6.07
N TRP A 53 9.57 12.81 -6.92
CA TRP A 53 10.89 12.62 -7.50
C TRP A 53 11.27 13.71 -8.51
N ARG A 54 10.31 14.27 -9.25
CA ARG A 54 10.54 15.46 -10.10
C ARG A 54 10.81 16.72 -9.30
N LEU A 55 10.16 16.89 -8.14
CA LEU A 55 10.46 18.00 -7.26
C LEU A 55 11.85 17.86 -6.64
N ALA A 56 12.22 16.64 -6.22
CA ALA A 56 13.55 16.32 -5.72
C ALA A 56 14.64 16.48 -6.78
N GLU A 57 14.36 16.14 -8.05
CA GLU A 57 15.26 16.42 -9.17
C GLU A 57 15.56 17.93 -9.28
N ARG A 58 14.52 18.77 -9.17
CA ARG A 58 14.67 20.23 -9.26
C ARG A 58 15.37 20.86 -8.05
N SER A 59 15.20 20.30 -6.85
CA SER A 59 15.73 20.89 -5.61
C SER A 59 17.08 20.30 -5.18
N LEU A 60 17.31 19.02 -5.43
CA LEU A 60 18.44 18.23 -4.91
C LEU A 60 19.29 17.59 -6.02
N GLY A 61 18.92 17.75 -7.31
CA GLY A 61 19.65 17.16 -8.43
C GLY A 61 19.56 15.63 -8.49
N THR A 62 18.58 15.02 -7.79
CA THR A 62 18.42 13.56 -7.77
C THR A 62 17.90 13.03 -9.10
N ALA A 63 18.36 11.86 -9.52
CA ALA A 63 17.86 11.20 -10.73
C ALA A 63 16.32 10.98 -10.68
N PRO A 64 15.61 11.22 -11.81
CA PRO A 64 14.17 11.01 -11.89
C PRO A 64 13.81 9.53 -11.72
N LEU A 65 12.61 9.27 -11.20
CA LEU A 65 12.07 7.92 -11.08
C LEU A 65 11.72 7.37 -12.47
N GLY A 66 12.33 6.24 -12.84
CA GLY A 66 12.04 5.58 -14.12
C GLY A 66 10.63 4.97 -14.19
N LEU A 67 10.16 4.66 -15.41
CA LEU A 67 8.84 4.04 -15.61
C LEU A 67 8.72 2.68 -14.93
N LYS A 68 9.75 1.83 -15.04
CA LYS A 68 9.79 0.51 -14.38
C LYS A 68 9.82 0.62 -12.85
N GLU A 69 10.60 1.56 -12.33
CA GLU A 69 10.65 1.85 -10.88
C GLU A 69 9.30 2.33 -10.36
N ASN A 70 8.60 3.18 -11.12
CA ASN A 70 7.26 3.62 -10.75
C ASN A 70 6.27 2.45 -10.72
N ASN A 71 6.36 1.52 -11.67
CA ASN A 71 5.52 0.33 -11.66
C ASN A 71 5.69 -0.48 -10.35
N ILE A 72 6.94 -0.66 -9.88
CA ILE A 72 7.19 -1.29 -8.57
C ILE A 72 6.63 -0.47 -7.42
N ASN A 73 6.83 0.84 -7.42
CA ASN A 73 6.27 1.74 -6.40
C ASN A 73 4.74 1.58 -6.32
N GLN A 74 4.07 1.51 -7.46
CA GLN A 74 2.63 1.30 -7.58
C GLN A 74 2.19 -0.06 -7.05
N THR A 75 2.90 -1.15 -7.39
CA THR A 75 2.61 -2.47 -6.85
C THR A 75 2.79 -2.52 -5.33
N ALA A 76 3.87 -1.95 -4.81
CA ALA A 76 4.14 -1.89 -3.37
C ALA A 76 3.06 -1.09 -2.62
N ALA A 77 2.68 0.08 -3.15
CA ALA A 77 1.61 0.90 -2.58
C ALA A 77 0.26 0.18 -2.64
N SER A 78 -0.08 -0.44 -3.77
CA SER A 78 -1.32 -1.19 -3.94
C SER A 78 -1.42 -2.36 -2.96
N ALA A 79 -0.33 -3.14 -2.81
CA ALA A 79 -0.27 -4.26 -1.87
C ALA A 79 -0.57 -3.83 -0.42
N SER A 80 -0.02 -2.68 0.00
CA SER A 80 -0.31 -2.13 1.34
C SER A 80 -1.79 -1.73 1.51
N ALA A 81 -2.39 -1.13 0.47
CA ALA A 81 -3.78 -0.68 0.50
C ALA A 81 -4.79 -1.85 0.44
N SER A 82 -4.46 -2.93 -0.27
CA SER A 82 -5.32 -4.12 -0.43
C SER A 82 -5.51 -4.89 0.88
N ILE A 83 -4.45 -5.03 1.68
CA ILE A 83 -4.49 -5.74 2.97
C ILE A 83 -5.56 -5.16 3.89
N VAL A 84 -5.70 -3.83 3.89
CA VAL A 84 -6.60 -3.15 4.83
C VAL A 84 -8.05 -3.17 4.37
N SER A 85 -8.30 -3.18 3.07
CA SER A 85 -9.64 -3.29 2.51
C SER A 85 -10.29 -4.65 2.74
N GLY A 86 -9.51 -5.74 2.85
CA GLY A 86 -10.03 -7.11 2.84
C GLY A 86 -10.46 -7.68 4.20
N GLY A 87 -9.89 -7.23 5.33
CA GLY A 87 -10.09 -7.90 6.63
C GLY A 87 -10.29 -7.02 7.86
N LEU A 88 -10.20 -5.69 7.73
CA LEU A 88 -10.15 -4.77 8.88
C LEU A 88 -11.29 -3.76 8.93
N VAL A 89 -11.77 -3.34 7.77
CA VAL A 89 -12.74 -2.25 7.64
C VAL A 89 -14.15 -2.67 8.07
N ALA A 90 -14.59 -3.90 7.81
CA ALA A 90 -15.95 -4.32 8.17
C ALA A 90 -16.08 -4.94 9.59
N PRO A 91 -15.19 -5.84 10.05
CA PRO A 91 -15.44 -6.60 11.28
C PRO A 91 -15.20 -5.81 12.56
N ILE A 92 -14.14 -4.98 12.60
CA ILE A 92 -13.75 -4.25 13.82
C ILE A 92 -14.82 -3.22 14.23
N PRO A 93 -15.33 -2.34 13.33
CA PRO A 93 -16.38 -1.41 13.70
C PRO A 93 -17.70 -2.13 13.98
N ALA A 94 -18.02 -3.22 13.26
CA ALA A 94 -19.21 -4.02 13.54
C ALA A 94 -19.17 -4.62 14.96
N LEU A 95 -18.02 -5.13 15.40
CA LEU A 95 -17.83 -5.60 16.77
C LEU A 95 -18.02 -4.45 17.78
N THR A 96 -17.42 -3.29 17.54
CA THR A 96 -17.56 -2.13 18.42
C THR A 96 -19.02 -1.63 18.49
N LEU A 97 -19.75 -1.65 17.38
CA LEU A 97 -21.18 -1.31 17.36
C LEU A 97 -22.04 -2.32 18.13
N LEU A 98 -21.69 -3.61 18.08
CA LEU A 98 -22.44 -4.67 18.77
C LEU A 98 -22.14 -4.75 20.28
N THR A 99 -20.88 -4.55 20.69
CA THR A 99 -20.44 -4.78 22.08
C THR A 99 -20.14 -3.49 22.85
N GLY A 100 -20.06 -2.34 22.18
CA GLY A 100 -19.67 -1.06 22.78
C GLY A 100 -18.21 -0.98 23.24
N GLN A 101 -17.45 -2.07 23.07
CA GLN A 101 -16.05 -2.18 23.46
C GLN A 101 -15.15 -1.80 22.27
N THR A 102 -14.18 -0.91 22.52
CA THR A 102 -13.14 -0.59 21.54
C THR A 102 -11.97 -1.55 21.72
N LEU A 103 -11.47 -2.12 20.62
CA LEU A 103 -10.29 -2.96 20.69
C LEU A 103 -9.08 -2.10 21.06
N GLN A 104 -8.36 -2.50 22.10
CA GLN A 104 -7.09 -1.91 22.48
C GLN A 104 -6.09 -2.01 21.32
N TRP A 105 -5.29 -0.95 21.14
CA TRP A 105 -4.31 -0.83 20.04
C TRP A 105 -3.40 -2.06 19.84
N PRO A 106 -2.86 -2.71 20.89
CA PRO A 106 -1.98 -3.87 20.72
C PRO A 106 -2.68 -5.07 20.08
N VAL A 107 -3.94 -5.29 20.44
CA VAL A 107 -4.75 -6.40 19.90
C VAL A 107 -5.09 -6.13 18.44
N LEU A 108 -5.41 -4.87 18.11
CA LEU A 108 -5.66 -4.49 16.72
C LEU A 108 -4.39 -4.67 15.86
N ALA A 109 -3.23 -4.23 16.36
CA ALA A 109 -1.96 -4.40 15.65
C ALA A 109 -1.62 -5.88 15.42
N PHE A 110 -1.80 -6.72 16.45
CA PHE A 110 -1.60 -8.18 16.33
C PHE A 110 -2.56 -8.81 15.32
N TRP A 111 -3.84 -8.41 15.35
CA TRP A 111 -4.84 -8.90 14.40
C TRP A 111 -4.50 -8.53 12.95
N VAL A 112 -4.18 -7.25 12.69
CA VAL A 112 -3.72 -6.75 11.39
C VAL A 112 -2.52 -7.56 10.90
N PHE A 113 -1.56 -7.80 11.79
CA PHE A 113 -0.34 -8.54 11.48
C PHE A 113 -0.63 -9.99 11.05
N CYS A 114 -1.47 -10.71 11.81
CA CYS A 114 -1.89 -12.08 11.47
C CYS A 114 -2.62 -12.16 10.12
N VAL A 115 -3.57 -11.26 9.88
CA VAL A 115 -4.33 -11.20 8.60
C VAL A 115 -3.40 -10.87 7.43
N SER A 116 -2.44 -9.97 7.63
CA SER A 116 -1.45 -9.60 6.62
C SER A 116 -0.59 -10.82 6.23
N ILE A 117 -0.09 -11.58 7.20
CA ILE A 117 0.69 -12.80 6.95
C ILE A 117 -0.16 -13.82 6.22
N LEU A 118 -1.40 -14.06 6.66
CA LEU A 118 -2.30 -15.02 6.03
C LEU A 118 -2.54 -14.66 4.56
N GLY A 119 -2.78 -13.38 4.26
CA GLY A 119 -2.94 -12.90 2.89
C GLY A 119 -1.71 -13.17 2.01
N VAL A 120 -0.50 -12.93 2.55
CA VAL A 120 0.76 -13.22 1.85
C VAL A 120 0.93 -14.72 1.59
N VAL A 121 0.62 -15.57 2.56
CA VAL A 121 0.72 -17.03 2.43
C VAL A 121 -0.25 -17.56 1.38
N VAL A 122 -1.52 -17.11 1.41
CA VAL A 122 -2.54 -17.51 0.43
C VAL A 122 -2.16 -17.04 -0.98
N ALA A 123 -1.68 -15.81 -1.13
CA ALA A 123 -1.22 -15.28 -2.41
C ALA A 123 0.00 -16.06 -2.96
N ALA A 124 0.90 -16.51 -2.08
CA ALA A 124 2.02 -17.37 -2.46
C ALA A 124 1.57 -18.77 -2.89
N GLY A 125 0.54 -19.33 -2.24
CA GLY A 125 -0.06 -20.61 -2.61
C GLY A 125 -0.75 -20.59 -3.97
N LEU A 126 -1.51 -19.53 -4.27
CA LEU A 126 -2.20 -19.36 -5.56
C LEU A 126 -1.28 -19.11 -6.76
N ARG A 127 -0.03 -18.72 -6.51
CA ARG A 127 0.99 -18.51 -7.56
C ARG A 127 1.66 -19.81 -8.03
N ARG A 128 1.33 -20.97 -7.45
CA ARG A 128 1.78 -22.30 -7.86
C ARG A 128 0.62 -23.08 -8.46
#